data_AF-A0A645A1F7-F1
#
_entry.id   AF-A0A645A1F7-F1
#
_cell.length_a   1.000
_cell.length_b   1.000
_cell.length_c   1.000
_cell.angle_alpha   90.00
_cell.angle_beta   90.00
_cell.angle_gamma   90.00
#
_symmetry.space_group_name_H-M   'P 1'
#
loop_
_entity.id
_entity.type
_entity.pdbx_description
1 polymer ?
#
loop_
_entity_poly.entity_id
_entity_poly.type
_entity_poly.pdbx_seq_one_letter_code
_entity_poly.pdbx_strand_id
1 'polypeptide(L)'
;MLDVGTNIPDEGSVGCTITVPEYRNKGIASTMVRIATKQLKKNNLKKAFLEYTYTYILNIYGRSGYKVCMEYFMAKKLLSQS
;
A
#
# COMPACT_ATOMS: atom_id res chain seq x y z
N MET A 1 6.13 -27.35 -28.34
CA MET A 1 5.12 -26.51 -27.66
C MET A 1 5.86 -25.27 -27.21
N LEU A 2 5.55 -24.10 -27.75
CA LEU A 2 6.26 -22.86 -27.43
C LEU A 2 5.92 -22.48 -25.98
N ASP A 3 6.94 -22.38 -25.13
CA ASP A 3 6.84 -21.70 -23.83
C ASP A 3 6.69 -20.21 -24.13
N VAL A 4 5.45 -19.76 -24.24
CA VAL A 4 5.14 -18.34 -24.33
C VAL A 4 5.52 -17.78 -22.98
N GLY A 5 6.66 -17.11 -22.90
CA GLY A 5 7.23 -16.52 -21.69
C GLY A 5 6.33 -15.44 -21.08
N THR A 6 5.17 -15.85 -20.56
CA THR A 6 4.37 -15.06 -19.64
C THR A 6 5.16 -15.02 -18.35
N ASN A 7 5.90 -13.92 -18.15
CA ASN A 7 6.32 -13.49 -16.84
C ASN A 7 5.05 -13.41 -15.97
N ILE A 8 4.76 -14.46 -15.20
CA ILE A 8 3.68 -14.41 -14.21
C ILE A 8 4.09 -13.28 -13.26
N PRO A 9 3.25 -12.23 -13.10
CA PRO A 9 3.59 -11.15 -12.18
C PRO A 9 3.86 -11.72 -10.80
N ASP A 10 5.08 -11.52 -10.27
CA ASP A 10 5.44 -11.91 -8.90
C ASP A 10 5.22 -10.75 -7.91
N GLU A 11 4.52 -9.72 -8.38
CA GLU A 11 4.22 -8.49 -7.68
C GLU A 11 2.71 -8.30 -7.57
N GLY A 12 2.25 -7.77 -6.45
CA GLY A 12 0.85 -7.36 -6.28
C GLY A 12 0.74 -6.09 -5.45
N SER A 13 -0.44 -5.50 -5.43
CA SER A 13 -0.70 -4.31 -4.62
C SER A 13 -1.91 -4.50 -3.69
N VAL A 14 -1.93 -3.70 -2.63
CA VAL A 14 -3.07 -3.55 -1.73
C VAL A 14 -3.44 -2.07 -1.70
N GLY A 15 -4.70 -1.75 -2.04
CA GLY A 15 -5.21 -0.38 -2.04
C GLY A 15 -6.65 -0.33 -2.56
N CYS A 16 -7.42 0.74 -2.34
CA CYS A 16 -7.26 1.77 -1.31
C CYS A 16 -7.93 1.31 -0.02
N THR A 17 -7.23 1.37 1.12
CA THR A 17 -7.80 1.00 2.43
C THR A 17 -8.12 2.26 3.23
N ILE A 18 -9.39 2.41 3.61
CA ILE A 18 -9.86 3.51 4.47
C ILE A 18 -10.70 2.96 5.63
N THR A 19 -10.70 3.67 6.75
CA THR A 19 -11.62 3.43 7.86
C THR A 19 -12.44 4.69 8.09
N VAL A 20 -13.76 4.54 8.17
CA VAL A 20 -14.67 5.66 8.44
C VAL A 20 -14.32 6.32 9.78
N PRO A 21 -14.49 7.65 9.91
CA PRO A 21 -13.93 8.44 11.02
C PRO A 21 -14.16 7.87 12.42
N GLU A 22 -15.36 7.36 12.68
CA GLU A 22 -15.85 6.88 13.98
C GLU A 22 -15.12 5.59 14.44
N TYR A 23 -14.45 4.90 13.51
CA TYR A 23 -13.74 3.65 13.77
C TYR A 23 -12.22 3.75 13.52
N ARG A 24 -11.71 4.96 13.26
CA ARG A 24 -10.26 5.19 13.13
C ARG A 24 -9.53 4.92 14.45
N ASN A 25 -8.20 4.78 14.38
CA ASN A 25 -7.31 4.49 15.51
C ASN A 25 -7.54 3.15 16.24
N LYS A 26 -8.45 2.31 15.74
CA LYS A 26 -8.72 0.95 16.25
C LYS A 26 -7.92 -0.15 15.55
N GLY A 27 -7.00 0.19 14.66
CA GLY A 27 -6.16 -0.77 13.93
C GLY A 27 -6.86 -1.53 12.78
N ILE A 28 -8.08 -1.13 12.40
CA ILE A 28 -8.89 -1.79 11.37
C ILE A 28 -8.20 -1.75 10.00
N ALA A 29 -7.80 -0.57 9.52
CA ALA A 29 -7.05 -0.42 8.25
C ALA A 29 -5.78 -1.29 8.20
N SER A 30 -4.99 -1.28 9.28
CA SER A 30 -3.77 -2.09 9.39
C SER A 30 -4.09 -3.60 9.32
N THR A 31 -5.18 -4.03 9.94
CA THR A 31 -5.61 -5.42 9.92
C THR A 31 -6.08 -5.85 8.53
N MET A 32 -6.84 -5.01 7.83
CA MET A 32 -7.27 -5.26 6.44
C MET A 32 -6.05 -5.42 5.52
N VAL A 33 -5.08 -4.50 5.60
CA VAL A 33 -3.84 -4.60 4.80
C VAL A 33 -3.05 -5.86 5.13
N ARG A 34 -2.93 -6.23 6.41
CA ARG A 34 -2.25 -7.47 6.81
C ARG A 34 -2.93 -8.72 6.23
N ILE A 35 -4.26 -8.76 6.23
CA ILE A 35 -5.03 -9.87 5.66
C ILE A 35 -4.82 -9.94 4.15
N ALA A 36 -4.95 -8.83 3.44
CA ALA A 36 -4.73 -8.76 2.00
C ALA A 36 -3.31 -9.19 1.63
N THR A 37 -2.30 -8.72 2.37
CA THR A 37 -0.89 -9.12 2.18
C THR A 37 -0.67 -10.62 2.35
N LYS A 38 -1.37 -11.25 3.31
CA LYS A 38 -1.34 -12.72 3.45
C LYS A 38 -1.92 -13.42 2.22
N GLN A 39 -2.94 -12.86 1.59
CA GLN A 39 -3.49 -13.43 0.36
C GLN A 39 -2.51 -13.28 -0.82
N LEU A 40 -1.84 -12.14 -0.96
CA LEU A 40 -0.78 -11.99 -1.98
C LEU A 40 0.32 -13.05 -1.79
N LYS A 41 0.75 -13.29 -0.56
CA LYS A 41 1.72 -14.35 -0.24
C LYS A 41 1.20 -15.76 -0.59
N LYS A 42 -0.06 -16.07 -0.30
CA LYS A 42 -0.69 -17.36 -0.66
C LYS A 42 -0.76 -17.58 -2.17
N ASN A 43 -0.81 -16.50 -2.95
CA ASN A 43 -0.78 -16.55 -4.42
C ASN A 43 0.65 -16.54 -4.98
N ASN A 44 1.67 -16.86 -4.15
CA ASN A 44 3.08 -16.93 -4.55
C ASN A 44 3.70 -15.62 -5.06
N LEU A 45 3.10 -14.48 -4.70
CA LEU A 45 3.70 -13.17 -4.98
C LEU A 45 4.86 -12.91 -4.03
N LYS A 46 5.96 -12.38 -4.56
CA LYS A 46 7.21 -12.10 -3.85
C LYS A 46 7.29 -10.66 -3.36
N LYS A 47 6.64 -9.72 -4.05
CA LYS A 47 6.59 -8.30 -3.64
C LYS A 47 5.16 -7.83 -3.52
N ALA A 48 4.93 -6.97 -2.52
CA ALA A 48 3.66 -6.32 -2.30
C ALA A 48 3.87 -4.81 -2.19
N PHE A 49 3.02 -4.04 -2.85
CA PHE A 49 3.05 -2.58 -2.85
C PHE A 49 1.78 -2.02 -2.20
N LEU A 50 1.92 -0.90 -1.49
CA LEU A 50 0.79 -0.06 -1.09
C LEU A 50 0.79 1.16 -2.00
N GLU A 51 -0.28 1.31 -2.77
CA GLU A 51 -0.42 2.45 -3.67
C GLU A 51 -0.86 3.69 -2.88
N TYR A 52 -0.32 4.85 -3.25
CA TYR A 52 -0.77 6.18 -2.84
C TYR A 52 -1.12 6.36 -1.35
N THR A 53 -0.19 6.00 -0.47
CA THR A 53 -0.32 6.35 0.94
C THR A 53 0.23 7.76 1.18
N TYR A 54 -0.62 8.68 1.60
CA TYR A 54 -0.17 9.94 2.18
C TYR A 54 0.53 9.71 3.52
N THR A 55 1.18 10.76 4.03
CA THR A 55 1.86 10.87 5.32
C THR A 55 1.30 9.89 6.35
N TYR A 56 2.18 9.20 7.11
CA TYR A 56 1.86 8.19 8.13
C TYR A 56 1.75 6.71 7.68
N ILE A 57 2.24 6.32 6.49
CA ILE A 57 2.39 4.90 6.11
C ILE A 57 3.12 4.08 7.19
N LEU A 58 4.17 4.62 7.79
CA LEU A 58 4.93 3.96 8.85
C LEU A 58 4.06 3.69 10.09
N ASN A 59 3.21 4.65 10.46
CA ASN A 59 2.39 4.55 11.66
C ASN A 59 1.24 3.54 11.50
N ILE A 60 0.69 3.42 10.30
CA ILE A 60 -0.48 2.57 10.04
C ILE A 60 -0.06 1.18 9.54
N TYR A 61 0.85 1.13 8.57
CA TYR A 61 1.18 -0.07 7.81
C TYR A 61 2.58 -0.64 8.06
N GLY A 62 3.45 0.07 8.78
CA GLY A 62 4.75 -0.46 9.20
C GLY A 62 4.62 -1.77 9.99
N ARG A 63 3.53 -1.93 10.78
CA ARG A 63 3.19 -3.17 11.49
C ARG A 63 2.90 -4.38 10.59
N SER A 64 2.67 -4.13 9.30
CA SER A 64 2.47 -5.17 8.28
C SER A 64 3.75 -5.47 7.47
N GLY A 65 4.90 -4.90 7.87
CA GLY A 65 6.20 -5.14 7.23
C GLY A 65 6.48 -4.26 6.01
N TYR A 66 5.56 -3.35 5.64
CA TYR A 66 5.80 -2.38 4.58
C TYR A 66 6.80 -1.32 5.02
N LYS A 67 7.64 -0.90 4.08
CA LYS A 67 8.61 0.19 4.22
C LYS A 67 8.37 1.21 3.12
N VAL A 68 8.75 2.47 3.38
CA VAL A 68 8.76 3.50 2.33
C VAL A 68 9.79 3.09 1.27
N CYS A 69 9.36 2.97 0.03
CA CYS A 69 10.24 2.71 -1.12
C CYS A 69 10.31 3.88 -2.10
N MET A 70 9.40 4.85 -2.00
CA MET A 70 9.35 6.04 -2.87
C MET A 70 8.53 7.16 -2.21
N GLU A 71 9.01 8.40 -2.33
CA GLU A 71 8.34 9.59 -1.80
C GLU A 71 7.97 10.52 -2.96
N TYR A 72 6.69 10.90 -3.04
CA TYR A 72 6.17 11.80 -4.09
C TYR A 72 5.76 13.14 -3.48
N PHE A 73 6.40 14.24 -3.89
CA PHE A 73 5.94 15.60 -3.63
C PHE A 73 4.99 16.04 -4.75
N MET A 74 3.68 16.07 -4.46
CA MET A 74 2.68 16.20 -5.53
C MET A 74 2.38 17.65 -5.96
N ALA A 75 2.34 18.60 -5.03
CA ALA A 75 2.07 19.99 -5.40
C ALA A 75 2.61 20.97 -4.36
N LYS A 76 3.22 22.05 -4.85
CA LYS A 76 3.56 23.25 -4.08
C LYS A 76 2.90 24.44 -4.78
N LYS A 77 2.04 25.18 -4.06
CA LYS A 77 1.51 26.46 -4.53
C LYS A 77 2.06 27.56 -3.66
N LEU A 78 2.76 28.53 -4.27
CA LEU A 78 3.12 29.76 -3.59
C LEU A 78 1.87 30.65 -3.54
N LEU A 79 1.45 31.02 -2.34
CA LEU A 79 0.40 32.03 -2.15
C LEU A 79 1.13 33.34 -1.89
N SER A 80 1.45 34.09 -2.95
CA SER A 80 1.81 35.50 -2.77
C SER A 80 0.62 36.19 -2.10
N GLN A 81 0.90 36.93 -1.02
CA GLN A 81 -0.08 37.50 -0.09
C GLN A 81 -1.17 38.28 -0.82
N SER A 82 -2.42 38.05 -0.39
CA SER A 82 -3.61 38.82 -0.75
C SER A 82 -3.50 40.28 -0.33
#